data_AF-A0A1E4RI22-F1
#
_entry.id   AF-A0A1E4RI22-F1
#
_cell.length_a   1.000
_cell.length_b   1.000
_cell.length_c   1.000
_cell.angle_alpha   90.00
_cell.angle_beta   90.00
_cell.angle_gamma   90.00
#
_symmetry.space_group_name_H-M   'P 1'
#
loop_
_entity.id
_entity.type
_entity.pdbx_description
1 polymer ?
#
loop_
_entity_poly.entity_id
_entity_poly.type
_entity_poly.pdbx_seq_one_letter_code
_entity_poly.pdbx_strand_id
1 'polypeptide(L)'
;PQDRIFDYAGISVPCKVLGIVPDNVFKTTAENEKVMANNNHLASCIDHSKQHICSLGRKCHARTSLEPIENLHENVKYLKNPLFGIKYPYEPEFFRVEIDPSNGHPFNSRRAGLCPYCPNLVFHNLKNSNYSMHLAVYHGVYPDNYTTPNPYNFGNYYVKKNNKHRKTIPQARNRKCVICPCCHELIEAACTQKTVDKPLVNYLRHFRDHHR
;
A
#
# COMPACT_ATOMS: atom_id res chain seq x y z
N PRO A 1 26.02 -11.61 -4.34
CA PRO A 1 25.18 -12.45 -3.45
C PRO A 1 23.81 -12.67 -4.10
N GLN A 2 23.48 -13.91 -4.46
CA GLN A 2 22.12 -14.26 -4.89
C GLN A 2 21.16 -13.94 -3.74
N ASP A 3 20.05 -13.27 -4.05
CA ASP A 3 18.97 -13.08 -3.08
C ASP A 3 18.46 -14.46 -2.67
N ARG A 4 18.73 -14.87 -1.43
CA ARG A 4 18.17 -16.10 -0.87
C ARG A 4 16.66 -15.96 -0.83
N ILE A 5 15.97 -16.91 -1.44
CA ILE A 5 14.51 -16.96 -1.47
C ILE A 5 14.06 -17.68 -0.20
N PHE A 6 13.23 -17.00 0.59
CA PHE A 6 12.54 -17.58 1.74
C PHE A 6 11.10 -17.86 1.32
N ASP A 7 10.75 -19.14 1.26
CA ASP A 7 9.42 -19.55 0.84
C ASP A 7 8.51 -19.81 2.05
N TYR A 8 7.35 -19.14 2.03
CA TYR A 8 6.29 -19.28 3.02
C TYR A 8 4.98 -19.77 2.38
N ALA A 9 5.02 -20.20 1.11
CA ALA A 9 3.84 -20.65 0.39
C ALA A 9 3.19 -21.85 1.09
N GLY A 10 1.85 -21.81 1.20
CA GLY A 10 1.07 -22.87 1.84
C GLY A 10 1.12 -22.88 3.38
N ILE A 11 1.94 -22.02 4.01
CA ILE A 11 2.02 -21.93 5.47
C ILE A 11 0.91 -21.03 6.00
N SER A 12 0.10 -21.58 6.89
CA SER A 12 -0.90 -20.83 7.64
C SER A 12 -0.42 -20.58 9.05
N VAL A 13 -0.45 -19.32 9.46
CA VAL A 13 -0.16 -18.91 10.83
C VAL A 13 -1.41 -18.26 11.42
N PRO A 14 -1.79 -18.59 12.69
CA PRO A 14 -2.92 -17.96 13.35
C PRO A 14 -2.81 -16.43 13.30
N CYS A 15 -3.87 -15.80 12.80
CA CYS A 15 -3.93 -14.36 12.59
C CYS A 15 -5.20 -13.79 13.21
N LYS A 16 -5.06 -12.66 13.91
CA LYS A 16 -6.17 -11.84 14.40
C LYS A 16 -6.12 -10.47 13.73
N VAL A 17 -7.26 -9.99 13.25
CA VAL A 17 -7.36 -8.59 12.80
C VAL A 17 -7.42 -7.70 14.04
N LEU A 18 -6.41 -6.87 14.26
CA LEU A 18 -6.38 -5.94 15.41
C LEU A 18 -7.38 -4.79 15.26
N GLY A 19 -7.65 -4.41 14.02
CA GLY A 19 -8.55 -3.31 13.68
C GLY A 19 -8.22 -2.72 12.32
N ILE A 20 -8.88 -1.60 12.01
CA ILE A 20 -8.60 -0.77 10.84
C ILE A 20 -7.73 0.39 11.29
N VAL A 21 -6.58 0.57 10.65
CA VAL A 21 -5.73 1.74 10.90
C VAL A 21 -6.47 2.98 10.40
N PRO A 22 -6.64 4.02 11.23
CA PRO A 22 -7.33 5.23 10.81
C PRO A 22 -6.59 5.92 9.67
N ASP A 23 -7.37 6.40 8.71
CA ASP A 23 -6.87 7.18 7.59
C ASP A 23 -6.64 8.62 8.04
N ASN A 24 -5.57 9.26 7.56
CA ASN A 24 -5.48 10.71 7.74
C ASN A 24 -6.63 11.40 7.01
N VAL A 25 -7.26 12.34 7.69
CA VAL A 25 -8.32 13.18 7.10
C VAL A 25 -7.65 14.36 6.44
N PHE A 26 -7.80 14.48 5.13
CA PHE A 26 -7.38 15.68 4.42
C PHE A 26 -8.43 16.78 4.61
N LYS A 27 -8.00 17.97 5.05
CA LYS A 27 -8.86 19.14 5.15
C LYS A 27 -8.91 19.85 3.79
N THR A 28 -10.10 19.95 3.20
CA THR A 28 -10.32 20.72 1.98
C THR A 28 -10.08 22.21 2.23
N THR A 29 -9.44 22.88 1.27
CA THR A 29 -9.30 24.34 1.21
C THR A 29 -10.28 24.91 0.19
N ALA A 30 -10.53 26.22 0.20
CA ALA A 30 -11.41 26.86 -0.79
C ALA A 30 -10.91 26.72 -2.24
N GLU A 31 -9.58 26.58 -2.44
CA GLU A 31 -8.99 26.30 -3.76
C GLU A 31 -9.34 24.88 -4.23
N ASN A 32 -9.35 23.92 -3.31
CA ASN A 32 -9.71 22.53 -3.59
C ASN A 32 -11.16 22.38 -4.03
N GLU A 33 -12.08 23.16 -3.43
CA GLU A 33 -13.51 23.17 -3.82
C GLU A 33 -13.71 23.64 -5.27
N LYS A 34 -12.93 24.61 -5.75
CA LYS A 34 -12.98 25.06 -7.15
C LYS A 34 -12.50 23.97 -8.11
N VAL A 35 -11.44 23.25 -7.75
CA VAL A 35 -10.94 22.13 -8.58
C VAL A 35 -11.92 20.96 -8.58
N MET A 36 -12.55 20.65 -7.43
CA MET A 36 -13.65 19.67 -7.34
C MET A 36 -14.78 19.98 -8.33
N ALA A 37 -15.23 21.25 -8.39
CA ALA A 37 -16.28 21.67 -9.31
C ALA A 37 -15.88 21.46 -10.78
N ASN A 38 -14.64 21.78 -11.15
CA ASN A 38 -14.12 21.54 -12.50
C ASN A 38 -14.07 20.04 -12.86
N ASN A 39 -13.70 19.18 -11.92
CA ASN A 39 -13.65 17.74 -12.16
C ASN A 39 -15.03 17.09 -12.28
N ASN A 40 -16.06 17.62 -11.61
CA ASN A 40 -17.43 17.15 -11.77
C ASN A 40 -17.90 17.27 -13.24
N HIS A 41 -17.41 18.26 -13.98
CA HIS A 41 -17.67 18.40 -15.42
C HIS A 41 -16.96 17.34 -16.28
N LEU A 42 -15.96 16.64 -15.74
CA LEU A 42 -15.24 15.54 -16.42
C LEU A 42 -15.81 14.15 -16.10
N ALA A 43 -16.66 14.05 -15.07
CA ALA A 43 -17.31 12.80 -14.70
C ALA A 43 -18.38 12.43 -15.73
N SER A 44 -18.27 11.24 -16.32
CA SER A 44 -19.34 10.70 -17.16
C SER A 44 -20.46 10.12 -16.29
N CYS A 45 -20.08 9.42 -15.22
CA CYS A 45 -20.99 8.95 -14.18
C CYS A 45 -20.22 8.56 -12.91
N ILE A 46 -20.67 9.06 -11.76
CA ILE A 46 -20.22 8.58 -10.44
C ILE A 46 -20.93 7.26 -10.15
N ASP A 47 -20.17 6.21 -9.81
CA ASP A 47 -20.75 4.90 -9.48
C ASP A 47 -21.05 4.85 -7.98
N HIS A 48 -22.21 5.38 -7.57
CA HIS A 48 -22.61 5.43 -6.15
C HIS A 48 -22.61 4.05 -5.48
N SER A 49 -22.89 2.97 -6.24
CA SER A 49 -22.88 1.61 -5.72
C SER A 49 -21.48 1.08 -5.38
N LYS A 50 -20.42 1.70 -5.93
CA LYS A 50 -19.02 1.29 -5.77
C LYS A 50 -18.14 2.30 -5.04
N GLN A 51 -18.74 3.23 -4.29
CA GLN A 51 -17.95 4.16 -3.47
C GLN A 51 -17.14 3.47 -2.38
N HIS A 52 -17.49 2.24 -1.98
CA HIS A 52 -16.67 1.43 -1.08
C HIS A 52 -15.25 1.18 -1.62
N ILE A 53 -15.03 1.24 -2.94
CA ILE A 53 -13.69 1.13 -3.56
C ILE A 53 -12.76 2.25 -3.10
N CYS A 54 -13.31 3.42 -2.76
CA CYS A 54 -12.55 4.54 -2.22
C CYS A 54 -12.04 4.30 -0.80
N SER A 55 -12.48 3.23 -0.11
CA SER A 55 -11.92 2.88 1.19
C SER A 55 -10.66 2.04 1.02
N LEU A 56 -9.52 2.53 1.51
CA LEU A 56 -8.28 1.77 1.52
C LEU A 56 -8.32 0.58 2.49
N GLY A 57 -9.22 0.61 3.49
CA GLY A 57 -9.56 -0.57 4.31
C GLY A 57 -8.35 -1.28 4.93
N ARG A 58 -7.42 -0.52 5.54
CA ARG A 58 -6.15 -1.01 6.11
C ARG A 58 -6.35 -1.92 7.32
N LYS A 59 -6.72 -3.17 7.06
CA LYS A 59 -6.85 -4.21 8.08
C LYS A 59 -5.45 -4.64 8.53
N CYS A 60 -5.17 -4.44 9.81
CA CYS A 60 -3.92 -4.88 10.42
C CYS A 60 -4.07 -6.33 10.90
N HIS A 61 -3.32 -7.22 10.27
CA HIS A 61 -3.28 -8.65 10.53
C HIS A 61 -2.15 -8.96 11.51
N ALA A 62 -2.46 -9.14 12.80
CA ALA A 62 -1.49 -9.55 13.80
C ALA A 62 -1.38 -11.09 13.86
N ARG A 63 -0.15 -11.60 13.80
CA ARG A 63 0.22 -12.99 13.97
C ARG A 63 0.55 -13.22 15.44
N THR A 64 -0.33 -13.91 16.16
CA THR A 64 -0.16 -14.11 17.61
C THR A 64 1.17 -14.80 17.95
N SER A 65 1.59 -15.75 17.11
CA SER A 65 2.84 -16.51 17.22
C SER A 65 3.37 -16.86 15.83
N LEU A 66 4.69 -16.99 15.68
CA LEU A 66 5.36 -17.50 14.47
C LEU A 66 5.94 -18.91 14.68
N GLU A 67 5.53 -19.62 15.75
CA GLU A 67 5.93 -21.01 16.01
C GLU A 67 5.89 -21.93 14.79
N PRO A 68 4.89 -21.89 13.89
CA PRO A 68 4.87 -22.75 12.70
C PRO A 68 6.04 -22.55 11.74
N ILE A 69 6.77 -21.43 11.84
CA ILE A 69 7.90 -21.11 10.96
C ILE A 69 9.23 -20.92 11.70
N GLU A 70 9.28 -21.08 13.03
CA GLU A 70 10.44 -20.78 13.86
C GLU A 70 11.71 -21.51 13.38
N ASN A 71 11.57 -22.76 12.96
CA ASN A 71 12.67 -23.62 12.46
C ASN A 71 12.57 -23.94 10.97
N LEU A 72 11.78 -23.18 10.21
CA LEU A 72 11.56 -23.45 8.79
C LEU A 72 12.83 -23.23 7.94
N HIS A 73 13.68 -22.29 8.35
CA HIS A 73 14.88 -21.92 7.63
C HIS A 73 16.08 -21.95 8.57
N GLU A 74 17.15 -22.60 8.12
CA GLU A 74 18.39 -22.70 8.87
C GLU A 74 18.99 -21.31 9.11
N ASN A 75 19.51 -21.08 10.32
CA ASN A 75 20.15 -19.83 10.72
C ASN A 75 19.25 -18.59 10.56
N VAL A 76 17.94 -18.75 10.74
CA VAL A 76 16.97 -17.64 10.76
C VAL A 76 16.29 -17.59 12.11
N LYS A 77 16.09 -16.38 12.63
CA LYS A 77 15.25 -16.11 13.80
C LYS A 77 14.17 -15.09 13.47
N TYR A 78 13.03 -15.20 14.16
CA TYR A 78 11.95 -14.24 14.07
C TYR A 78 11.80 -13.48 15.39
N LEU A 79 12.03 -12.17 15.35
CA LEU A 79 12.02 -11.33 16.55
C LEU A 79 10.76 -10.49 16.58
N LYS A 80 9.97 -10.60 17.65
CA LYS A 80 8.77 -9.78 17.84
C LYS A 80 9.14 -8.33 18.13
N ASN A 81 8.45 -7.41 17.49
CA ASN A 81 8.62 -5.97 17.70
C ASN A 81 7.64 -5.47 18.79
N PRO A 82 8.13 -4.93 19.91
CA PRO A 82 7.26 -4.39 20.95
C PRO A 82 6.55 -3.09 20.54
N LEU A 83 7.02 -2.40 19.49
CA LEU A 83 6.41 -1.16 19.01
C LEU A 83 5.24 -1.40 18.04
N PHE A 84 5.01 -2.65 17.64
CA PHE A 84 3.93 -2.98 16.72
C PHE A 84 2.56 -2.67 17.32
N GLY A 85 1.74 -1.95 16.55
CA GLY A 85 0.35 -1.71 16.90
C GLY A 85 -0.31 -0.71 15.97
N ILE A 86 -1.62 -0.53 16.12
CA ILE A 86 -2.42 0.38 15.27
C ILE A 86 -1.91 1.83 15.33
N LYS A 87 -1.34 2.24 16.46
CA LYS A 87 -0.74 3.57 16.66
C LYS A 87 0.54 3.79 15.84
N TYR A 88 1.26 2.71 15.53
CA TYR A 88 2.52 2.73 14.78
C TYR A 88 2.37 1.88 13.51
N PRO A 89 1.53 2.33 12.55
CA PRO A 89 1.15 1.55 11.39
C PRO A 89 2.32 1.17 10.48
N TYR A 90 3.46 1.85 10.57
CA TYR A 90 4.66 1.51 9.83
C TYR A 90 5.44 0.35 10.45
N GLU A 91 5.29 0.10 11.74
CA GLU A 91 6.11 -0.88 12.44
C GLU A 91 5.73 -2.32 12.02
N PRO A 92 6.69 -3.19 11.65
CA PRO A 92 6.41 -4.59 11.44
C PRO A 92 6.17 -5.29 12.78
N GLU A 93 5.31 -6.30 12.81
CA GLU A 93 5.10 -7.11 14.02
C GLU A 93 6.29 -8.02 14.33
N PHE A 94 6.92 -8.57 13.29
CA PHE A 94 8.08 -9.43 13.41
C PHE A 94 9.17 -9.01 12.45
N PHE A 95 10.41 -9.17 12.90
CA PHE A 95 11.60 -9.09 12.09
C PHE A 95 12.12 -10.49 11.79
N ARG A 96 12.35 -10.79 10.51
CA ARG A 96 13.19 -11.92 10.12
C ARG A 96 14.65 -11.48 10.15
N VAL A 97 15.48 -12.26 10.82
CA VAL A 97 16.90 -11.98 10.98
C VAL A 97 17.70 -13.24 10.67
N GLU A 98 18.63 -13.14 9.72
CA GLU A 98 19.63 -14.18 9.49
C GLU A 98 20.72 -14.09 10.54
N ILE A 99 21.13 -15.24 11.06
CA ILE A 99 22.18 -15.41 12.07
C ILE A 99 23.45 -15.90 11.39
N ASP A 100 24.58 -15.35 11.80
CA ASP A 100 25.90 -15.83 11.41
C ASP A 100 26.23 -17.11 12.20
N PRO A 101 26.42 -18.26 11.53
CA PRO A 101 26.73 -19.52 12.22
C PRO A 101 28.05 -19.48 12.99
N SER A 102 28.98 -18.60 12.60
CA SER A 102 30.32 -18.56 13.20
C SER A 102 30.37 -17.87 14.57
N ASN A 103 29.49 -16.90 14.81
CA ASN A 103 29.50 -16.08 16.02
C ASN A 103 28.12 -15.92 16.68
N GLY A 104 27.05 -16.45 16.07
CA GLY A 104 25.69 -16.39 16.59
C GLY A 104 25.02 -15.01 16.51
N HIS A 105 25.66 -14.02 15.88
CA HIS A 105 25.16 -12.65 15.78
C HIS A 105 24.30 -12.44 14.52
N PRO A 106 23.34 -11.51 14.57
CA PRO A 106 22.48 -11.21 13.43
C PRO A 106 23.19 -10.43 12.32
N PHE A 107 22.94 -10.81 11.07
CA PHE A 107 23.28 -10.00 9.90
C PHE A 107 22.30 -8.80 9.79
N ASN A 108 22.63 -7.69 10.46
CA ASN A 108 21.80 -6.48 10.45
C ASN A 108 21.44 -5.98 9.04
N SER A 109 22.33 -6.18 8.07
CA SER A 109 22.08 -5.78 6.68
C SER A 109 21.03 -6.63 5.95
N ARG A 110 20.64 -7.78 6.52
CA ARG A 110 19.69 -8.74 5.94
C ARG A 110 18.37 -8.83 6.70
N ARG A 111 18.12 -7.88 7.62
CA ARG A 111 16.85 -7.82 8.35
C ARG A 111 15.69 -7.53 7.39
N ALA A 112 14.59 -8.24 7.58
CA ALA A 112 13.34 -8.02 6.87
C ALA A 112 12.19 -7.86 7.86
N GLY A 113 11.25 -6.95 7.56
CA GLY A 113 10.03 -6.75 8.35
C GLY A 113 8.86 -7.49 7.75
N LEU A 114 8.04 -8.12 8.59
CA LEU A 114 6.75 -8.68 8.19
C LEU A 114 5.78 -7.56 7.85
N CYS A 115 5.15 -7.61 6.67
CA CYS A 115 4.07 -6.67 6.34
C CYS A 115 2.81 -7.00 7.17
N PRO A 116 2.29 -6.05 7.97
CA PRO A 116 1.11 -6.30 8.80
C PRO A 116 -0.21 -6.22 8.04
N TYR A 117 -0.20 -5.76 6.78
CA TYR A 117 -1.41 -5.58 5.97
C TYR A 117 -1.60 -6.68 4.93
N CYS A 118 -0.59 -7.53 4.72
CA CYS A 118 -0.71 -8.69 3.86
C CYS A 118 -1.42 -9.83 4.61
N PRO A 119 -2.41 -10.49 3.97
CA PRO A 119 -3.06 -11.66 4.58
C PRO A 119 -2.09 -12.85 4.68
N ASN A 120 -1.13 -12.94 3.77
CA ASN A 120 -0.08 -13.95 3.77
C ASN A 120 1.19 -13.44 4.46
N LEU A 121 2.06 -14.35 4.88
CA LEU A 121 3.38 -14.00 5.42
C LEU A 121 4.26 -13.45 4.31
N VAL A 122 4.51 -12.15 4.34
CA VAL A 122 5.37 -11.47 3.37
C VAL A 122 6.37 -10.61 4.13
N PHE A 123 7.64 -11.01 4.07
CA PHE A 123 8.76 -10.26 4.64
C PHE A 123 9.44 -9.44 3.56
N HIS A 124 9.67 -8.15 3.83
CA HIS A 124 10.41 -7.26 2.95
C HIS A 124 11.67 -6.75 3.62
N ASN A 125 12.77 -6.74 2.88
CA ASN A 125 14.05 -6.24 3.35
C ASN A 125 13.94 -4.78 3.82
N LEU A 126 14.53 -4.50 4.98
CA LEU A 126 14.51 -3.16 5.58
C LEU A 126 15.62 -2.27 5.01
N LYS A 127 16.81 -2.82 4.77
CA LYS A 127 18.00 -2.04 4.35
C LYS A 127 17.87 -1.39 2.98
N ASN A 128 17.22 -2.06 2.03
CA ASN A 128 17.07 -1.56 0.66
C ASN A 128 15.73 -0.84 0.42
N SER A 129 15.05 -0.42 1.50
CA SER A 129 13.76 0.27 1.44
C SER A 129 12.64 -0.54 0.77
N ASN A 130 12.81 -1.85 0.54
CA ASN A 130 11.73 -2.68 -0.02
C ASN A 130 10.50 -2.69 0.88
N TYR A 131 10.71 -2.70 2.20
CA TYR A 131 9.63 -2.63 3.17
C TYR A 131 8.85 -1.32 3.09
N SER A 132 9.53 -0.17 3.13
CA SER A 132 8.89 1.14 3.04
C SER A 132 8.19 1.31 1.69
N MET A 133 8.83 0.87 0.61
CA MET A 133 8.28 0.91 -0.74
C MET A 133 7.00 0.08 -0.85
N HIS A 134 7.01 -1.14 -0.30
CA HIS A 134 5.84 -2.01 -0.29
C HIS A 134 4.68 -1.37 0.48
N LEU A 135 4.95 -0.88 1.69
CA LEU A 135 3.94 -0.23 2.52
C LEU A 135 3.35 1.01 1.83
N ALA A 136 4.17 1.87 1.24
CA ALA A 136 3.69 3.07 0.56
C ALA A 136 2.83 2.73 -0.67
N VAL A 137 3.28 1.81 -1.52
CA VAL A 137 2.61 1.53 -2.81
C VAL A 137 1.36 0.67 -2.66
N TYR A 138 1.36 -0.29 -1.74
CA TYR A 138 0.28 -1.26 -1.62
C TYR A 138 -0.65 -0.99 -0.45
N HIS A 139 -0.19 -0.26 0.56
CA HIS A 139 -0.96 0.00 1.77
C HIS A 139 -1.05 1.50 2.11
N GLY A 140 -0.32 2.37 1.40
CA GLY A 140 -0.32 3.81 1.63
C GLY A 140 0.17 4.21 3.02
N VAL A 141 1.13 3.48 3.60
CA VAL A 141 1.71 3.75 4.93
C VAL A 141 3.18 4.15 4.79
N TYR A 142 3.59 5.21 5.49
CA TYR A 142 4.92 5.83 5.35
C TYR A 142 5.75 5.72 6.64
N PRO A 143 7.10 5.90 6.57
CA PRO A 143 8.00 5.74 7.72
C PRO A 143 7.70 6.65 8.92
N ASP A 144 7.08 7.79 8.70
CA ASP A 144 6.63 8.73 9.74
C ASP A 144 5.29 8.34 10.37
N ASN A 145 4.82 7.10 10.13
CA ASN A 145 3.49 6.60 10.48
C ASN A 145 2.32 7.31 9.78
N TYR A 146 2.58 8.15 8.79
CA TYR A 146 1.51 8.75 8.01
C TYR A 146 0.78 7.68 7.18
N THR A 147 -0.54 7.79 7.13
CA THR A 147 -1.41 6.98 6.29
C THR A 147 -2.02 7.84 5.19
N THR A 148 -2.01 7.35 3.96
CA THR A 148 -2.61 8.03 2.80
C THR A 148 -4.12 8.20 3.03
N PRO A 149 -4.71 9.39 2.86
CA PRO A 149 -6.16 9.59 2.92
C PRO A 149 -6.89 8.73 1.88
N ASN A 150 -8.18 8.46 2.12
CA ASN A 150 -9.03 7.83 1.12
C ASN A 150 -9.25 8.78 -0.07
N PRO A 151 -9.20 8.28 -1.32
CA PRO A 151 -9.69 9.03 -2.45
C PRO A 151 -11.23 9.11 -2.41
N TYR A 152 -11.84 9.82 -3.36
CA TYR A 152 -13.31 9.95 -3.41
C TYR A 152 -13.84 9.91 -4.86
N ASN A 153 -15.16 9.84 -4.98
CA ASN A 153 -15.92 9.81 -6.22
C ASN A 153 -15.39 8.74 -7.21
N PHE A 154 -15.45 7.47 -6.83
CA PHE A 154 -15.18 6.41 -7.79
C PHE A 154 -16.23 6.44 -8.91
N GLY A 155 -15.81 6.38 -10.16
CA GLY A 155 -16.74 6.49 -11.28
C GLY A 155 -16.07 6.36 -12.63
N ASN A 156 -16.86 6.49 -13.70
CA ASN A 156 -16.34 6.62 -15.05
C ASN A 156 -16.14 8.10 -15.38
N TYR A 157 -14.98 8.41 -15.94
CA TYR A 157 -14.56 9.77 -16.28
C TYR A 157 -14.07 9.82 -17.72
N TYR A 158 -14.30 10.97 -18.36
CA TYR A 158 -13.73 11.29 -19.65
C TYR A 158 -12.31 11.81 -19.48
N VAL A 159 -11.33 10.93 -19.69
CA VAL A 159 -9.92 11.31 -19.57
C VAL A 159 -9.37 11.67 -20.95
N LYS A 160 -8.99 12.95 -21.12
CA LYS A 160 -8.16 13.40 -22.26
C LYS A 160 -6.69 13.41 -21.81
N LYS A 161 -5.88 12.51 -22.35
CA LYS A 161 -4.42 12.59 -22.18
C LYS A 161 -3.88 13.75 -23.01
N ASN A 162 -3.62 14.88 -22.36
CA ASN A 162 -2.90 16.00 -22.95
C ASN A 162 -1.41 15.70 -22.94
N ASN A 163 -0.90 15.15 -24.04
CA ASN A 163 0.54 14.98 -24.22
C ASN A 163 1.01 16.03 -25.23
N LYS A 164 1.76 17.03 -24.75
CA LYS A 164 2.21 18.19 -25.55
C LYS A 164 3.05 17.80 -26.76
N HIS A 165 3.63 16.59 -26.79
CA HIS A 165 4.48 16.09 -27.87
C HIS A 165 3.80 15.07 -28.80
N ARG A 166 2.48 14.85 -28.67
CA ARG A 166 1.78 13.81 -29.44
C ARG A 166 1.27 14.35 -30.78
N LYS A 167 1.64 13.69 -31.88
CA LYS A 167 1.19 14.00 -33.25
C LYS A 167 -0.26 13.58 -33.56
N THR A 168 -0.91 12.80 -32.70
CA THR A 168 -2.26 12.25 -32.92
C THR A 168 -3.30 12.84 -31.98
N ILE A 169 -4.51 13.11 -32.50
CA ILE A 169 -5.65 13.65 -31.75
C ILE A 169 -5.98 12.72 -30.57
N PRO A 170 -5.95 13.21 -29.31
CA PRO A 170 -6.31 12.40 -28.16
C PRO A 170 -7.79 12.01 -28.21
N GLN A 171 -8.10 10.74 -28.48
CA GLN A 171 -9.44 10.21 -28.24
C GLN A 171 -9.70 10.21 -26.73
N ALA A 172 -10.80 10.86 -26.32
CA ALA A 172 -11.32 10.73 -24.97
C ALA A 172 -11.69 9.27 -24.72
N ARG A 173 -11.22 8.71 -23.60
CA ARG A 173 -11.57 7.35 -23.18
C ARG A 173 -12.34 7.44 -21.88
N ASN A 174 -13.45 6.69 -21.80
CA ASN A 174 -14.10 6.44 -20.52
C ASN A 174 -13.24 5.48 -19.71
N ARG A 175 -12.78 5.97 -18.55
CA ARG A 175 -11.93 5.21 -17.62
C ARG A 175 -12.55 5.25 -16.24
N LYS A 176 -12.40 4.14 -15.51
CA LYS A 176 -12.71 4.11 -14.07
C LYS A 176 -11.62 4.87 -13.35
N CYS A 177 -11.99 5.90 -12.61
CA CYS A 177 -11.05 6.73 -11.87
C CYS A 177 -11.56 6.99 -10.45
N VAL A 178 -10.63 7.45 -9.62
CA VAL A 178 -10.89 8.09 -8.34
C VAL A 178 -10.24 9.46 -8.34
N ILE A 179 -10.70 10.35 -7.46
CA ILE A 179 -10.12 11.69 -7.30
C ILE A 179 -9.19 11.71 -6.09
N CYS A 180 -7.98 12.23 -6.29
CA CYS A 180 -7.03 12.44 -5.21
C CYS A 180 -7.50 13.60 -4.30
N PRO A 181 -7.53 13.44 -2.96
CA PRO A 181 -7.98 14.49 -2.05
C PRO A 181 -7.00 15.66 -1.93
N CYS A 182 -5.73 15.48 -2.31
CA CYS A 182 -4.72 16.52 -2.20
C CYS A 182 -4.68 17.43 -3.44
N CYS A 183 -4.44 16.87 -4.62
CA CYS A 183 -4.33 17.65 -5.86
C CYS A 183 -5.59 17.64 -6.72
N HIS A 184 -6.61 16.87 -6.35
CA HIS A 184 -7.85 16.75 -7.12
C HIS A 184 -7.63 16.18 -8.53
N GLU A 185 -6.50 15.52 -8.78
CA GLU A 185 -6.28 14.87 -10.07
C GLU A 185 -7.10 13.58 -10.19
N LEU A 186 -7.56 13.30 -11.41
CA LEU A 186 -8.21 12.05 -11.77
C LEU A 186 -7.16 10.95 -11.92
N ILE A 187 -7.19 9.98 -11.01
CA ILE A 187 -6.30 8.84 -11.05
C ILE A 187 -7.06 7.62 -11.55
N GLU A 188 -6.57 7.02 -12.64
CA GLU A 188 -7.14 5.79 -13.18
C GLU A 188 -7.10 4.69 -12.11
N ALA A 189 -8.27 4.19 -11.71
CA ALA A 189 -8.36 2.97 -10.94
C ALA A 189 -7.89 1.81 -11.83
N ALA A 190 -7.21 0.85 -11.22
CA ALA A 190 -6.38 -0.08 -11.97
C ALA A 190 -7.16 -0.84 -13.08
N CYS A 191 -6.60 -0.86 -14.30
CA CYS A 191 -7.30 -1.23 -15.55
C CYS A 191 -6.84 -2.56 -16.18
N THR A 192 -6.02 -3.38 -15.50
CA THR A 192 -5.52 -4.66 -16.04
C THR A 192 -6.03 -5.86 -15.23
N GLN A 193 -6.17 -7.03 -15.88
CA GLN A 193 -6.60 -8.29 -15.24
C GLN A 193 -5.81 -8.62 -13.96
N LYS A 194 -4.54 -8.19 -13.87
CA LYS A 194 -3.65 -8.43 -12.72
C LYS A 194 -3.87 -7.47 -11.53
N THR A 195 -4.61 -6.39 -11.72
CA THR A 195 -4.78 -5.32 -10.71
C THR A 195 -6.23 -5.16 -10.26
N VAL A 196 -7.13 -6.03 -10.71
CA VAL A 196 -8.56 -6.01 -10.35
C VAL A 196 -8.72 -6.11 -8.82
N ASP A 197 -7.88 -6.93 -8.17
CA ASP A 197 -7.93 -7.14 -6.72
C ASP A 197 -7.39 -5.95 -5.90
N LYS A 198 -6.74 -4.98 -6.56
CA LYS A 198 -6.15 -3.80 -5.92
C LYS A 198 -6.40 -2.53 -6.74
N PRO A 199 -7.67 -2.06 -6.81
CA PRO A 199 -8.07 -0.96 -7.69
C PRO A 199 -7.38 0.38 -7.38
N LEU A 200 -6.91 0.59 -6.15
CA LEU A 200 -6.31 1.84 -5.68
C LEU A 200 -4.77 1.91 -5.77
N VAL A 201 -4.08 0.91 -6.32
CA VAL A 201 -2.60 0.92 -6.39
C VAL A 201 -2.05 2.11 -7.16
N ASN A 202 -2.72 2.52 -8.25
CA ASN A 202 -2.32 3.70 -9.01
C ASN A 202 -2.47 4.99 -8.19
N TYR A 203 -3.54 5.08 -7.39
CA TYR A 203 -3.77 6.18 -6.47
C TYR A 203 -2.68 6.24 -5.39
N LEU A 204 -2.37 5.12 -4.75
CA LEU A 204 -1.31 5.06 -3.73
C LEU A 204 0.07 5.43 -4.31
N ARG A 205 0.38 4.99 -5.53
CA ARG A 205 1.61 5.37 -6.23
C ARG A 205 1.65 6.87 -6.54
N HIS A 206 0.56 7.42 -7.08
CA HIS A 206 0.45 8.85 -7.33
C HIS A 206 0.70 9.65 -6.04
N PHE A 207 0.07 9.24 -4.93
CA PHE A 207 0.20 9.93 -3.66
C PHE A 207 1.64 9.91 -3.15
N ARG A 208 2.30 8.74 -3.22
CA ARG A 208 3.70 8.59 -2.88
C ARG A 208 4.60 9.49 -3.73
N ASP A 209 4.32 9.64 -5.02
CA ASP A 209 5.22 10.34 -5.95
C ASP A 209 5.02 11.87 -5.96
N HIS A 210 3.82 12.36 -5.61
CA HIS A 210 3.47 13.78 -5.73
C HIS A 210 3.19 14.47 -4.39
N HIS A 211 2.87 13.72 -3.33
CA HIS A 211 2.48 14.28 -2.02
C HIS A 211 3.37 13.82 -0.87
N ARG A 212 4.36 12.95 -1.14
CA ARG A 212 5.30 12.38 -0.15
C ARG A 212 6.69 12.18 -0.74
#